data_AF-A0A4R5NKY8-F1
#
_entry.id   AF-A0A4R5NKY8-F1
#
_cell.length_a   1.000
_cell.length_b   1.000
_cell.length_c   1.000
_cell.angle_alpha   90.00
_cell.angle_beta   90.00
_cell.angle_gamma   90.00
#
_symmetry.space_group_name_H-M   'P 1'
#
loop_
_entity.id
_entity.type
_entity.pdbx_description
1 polymer ?
#
loop_
_entity_poly.entity_id
_entity_poly.type
_entity_poly.pdbx_seq_one_letter_code
_entity_poly.pdbx_strand_id
1 'polypeptide(L)'
;MLAFIWAEDANGLIGANGQLPWHLPDDMHYFKETTMGNTIISGSKTFRSYNRPLPGRENIVVSHQTDFPTGIKVIPSIEQLCDLIAQNPDKQYIVTGGANLFAQLRSKVDRLYRTKIEAEFSGDTYMPAIDYSLFELSKSVVGVVDAKNKYPHTFEVFDRK
;
A
#
# COMPACT_ATOMS: atom_id res chain seq x y z
N MET A 1 1.87 -7.73 13.12
CA MET A 1 2.78 -7.49 11.96
C MET A 1 2.31 -6.29 11.15
N LEU A 2 3.22 -5.38 10.79
CA LEU A 2 2.96 -4.23 9.92
C LEU A 2 3.59 -4.45 8.54
N ALA A 3 2.78 -4.37 7.48
CA ALA A 3 3.26 -4.50 6.11
C ALA A 3 2.89 -3.28 5.27
N PHE A 4 3.66 -3.01 4.22
CA PHE A 4 3.30 -2.07 3.15
C PHE A 4 2.91 -2.84 1.90
N ILE A 5 1.93 -2.33 1.15
CA ILE A 5 1.63 -2.80 -0.20
C ILE A 5 1.50 -1.62 -1.15
N TRP A 6 2.22 -1.65 -2.26
CA TRP A 6 2.14 -0.62 -3.29
C TRP A 6 2.61 -1.16 -4.65
N ALA A 7 2.25 -0.44 -5.70
CA ALA A 7 2.82 -0.59 -7.03
C ALA A 7 3.59 0.68 -7.39
N GLU A 8 4.74 0.52 -8.02
CA GLU A 8 5.58 1.63 -8.48
C GLU A 8 6.11 1.38 -9.90
N ASP A 9 6.29 2.47 -10.64
CA ASP A 9 6.94 2.43 -11.95
C ASP A 9 8.47 2.31 -11.83
N ALA A 10 9.18 2.32 -12.97
CA ALA A 10 10.64 2.21 -12.99
C ALA A 10 11.34 3.30 -12.15
N ASN A 11 10.74 4.49 -12.08
CA ASN A 11 11.26 5.68 -11.40
C ASN A 11 10.72 5.85 -9.95
N GLY A 12 9.94 4.89 -9.45
CA GLY A 12 9.38 4.92 -8.10
C GLY A 12 8.11 5.77 -7.99
N LEU A 13 7.47 6.11 -9.11
CA LEU A 13 6.19 6.81 -9.13
C LEU A 13 5.08 5.87 -8.62
N ILE A 14 4.27 6.35 -7.68
CA ILE A 14 3.15 5.60 -7.10
C ILE A 14 1.79 6.27 -7.32
N GLY A 15 1.74 7.43 -8.00
CA GLY A 15 0.49 8.11 -8.30
C GLY A 15 0.64 9.45 -9.03
N ALA A 16 -0.45 9.86 -9.67
CA ALA A 16 -0.60 11.14 -10.35
C ALA A 16 -2.00 11.70 -10.06
N ASN A 17 -2.11 12.92 -9.55
CA ASN A 17 -3.38 13.60 -9.28
C ASN A 17 -4.37 12.76 -8.44
N GLY A 18 -3.84 11.97 -7.48
CA GLY A 18 -4.65 11.12 -6.60
C GLY A 18 -5.15 9.81 -7.23
N GLN A 19 -4.65 9.44 -8.41
CA GLN A 19 -4.98 8.20 -9.11
C GLN A 19 -3.71 7.46 -9.54
N LEU A 20 -3.85 6.19 -9.95
CA LEU A 20 -2.77 5.46 -10.61
C LEU A 20 -2.73 5.86 -12.09
N PRO A 21 -1.56 6.26 -12.66
CA PRO A 21 -1.44 6.64 -14.07
C PRO A 21 -1.40 5.43 -15.02
N TRP A 22 -1.55 4.22 -14.50
CA TRP A 22 -1.62 2.98 -15.26
C TRP A 22 -2.91 2.22 -14.96
N HIS A 23 -3.24 1.30 -15.86
CA HIS A 23 -4.27 0.28 -15.64
C HIS A 23 -3.60 -1.09 -15.69
N LEU A 24 -3.57 -1.77 -14.54
CA LEU A 24 -2.91 -3.07 -14.40
C LEU A 24 -3.80 -4.02 -13.56
N PRO A 25 -4.79 -4.69 -14.19
CA PRO A 25 -5.69 -5.60 -13.50
C PRO A 25 -5.00 -6.71 -12.68
N ASP A 26 -3.87 -7.23 -13.14
CA ASP A 26 -3.10 -8.27 -12.43
C ASP A 26 -2.64 -7.78 -11.05
N ASP A 27 -2.11 -6.55 -10.98
CA ASP A 27 -1.77 -5.89 -9.72
C ASP A 27 -2.99 -5.64 -8.82
N MET A 28 -4.13 -5.25 -9.41
CA MET A 28 -5.37 -5.07 -8.64
C MET A 28 -5.88 -6.39 -8.05
N HIS A 29 -5.68 -7.52 -8.75
CA HIS A 29 -5.96 -8.85 -8.26
C HIS A 29 -5.02 -9.21 -7.11
N TYR A 30 -3.70 -9.04 -7.30
CA TYR A 30 -2.70 -9.29 -6.27
C TYR A 30 -2.93 -8.46 -5.00
N PHE A 31 -3.25 -7.16 -5.15
CA PHE A 31 -3.61 -6.28 -4.05
C PHE A 31 -4.82 -6.80 -3.29
N LYS A 32 -5.88 -7.21 -4.00
CA LYS A 32 -7.09 -7.75 -3.40
C LYS A 32 -6.80 -9.02 -2.61
N GLU A 33 -6.05 -9.97 -3.18
CA GLU A 33 -5.72 -11.23 -2.52
C GLU A 33 -4.87 -11.00 -1.28
N THR A 34 -3.82 -10.18 -1.38
CA THR A 34 -2.90 -9.89 -0.28
C THR A 34 -3.59 -9.17 0.88
N THR A 35 -4.55 -8.29 0.58
CA THR A 35 -5.25 -7.49 1.59
C THR A 35 -6.50 -8.17 2.15
N MET A 36 -7.05 -9.21 1.51
CA MET A 36 -8.31 -9.82 1.93
C MET A 36 -8.25 -10.35 3.37
N GLY A 37 -9.30 -10.11 4.16
CA GLY A 37 -9.40 -10.55 5.55
C GLY A 37 -8.52 -9.77 6.54
N ASN A 38 -7.63 -8.90 6.05
CA ASN A 38 -6.70 -8.12 6.87
C ASN A 38 -7.22 -6.72 7.17
N THR A 39 -6.55 -6.02 8.10
CA THR A 39 -6.76 -4.59 8.33
C THR A 39 -5.91 -3.79 7.37
N ILE A 40 -6.56 -2.96 6.55
CA ILE A 40 -5.86 -2.01 5.68
C ILE A 40 -5.85 -0.62 6.30
N ILE A 41 -4.74 0.08 6.13
CA ILE A 41 -4.53 1.43 6.65
C ILE A 41 -4.21 2.32 5.46
N SER A 42 -4.97 3.41 5.31
CA SER A 42 -4.74 4.40 4.27
C SER A 42 -4.76 5.82 4.82
N GLY A 43 -4.06 6.74 4.14
CA GLY A 43 -4.28 8.18 4.31
C GLY A 43 -5.59 8.62 3.64
N SER A 44 -6.11 9.78 4.03
CA SER A 44 -7.40 10.29 3.53
C SER A 44 -7.48 10.41 2.00
N LYS A 45 -6.43 10.87 1.33
CA LYS A 45 -6.38 10.97 -0.15
C LYS A 45 -6.45 9.59 -0.82
N THR A 46 -5.69 8.64 -0.30
CA THR A 46 -5.68 7.25 -0.79
C THR A 46 -7.02 6.58 -0.56
N PHE A 47 -7.65 6.77 0.59
CA PHE A 47 -8.99 6.25 0.82
C PHE A 47 -10.00 6.78 -0.21
N ARG A 48 -9.95 8.07 -0.52
CA ARG A 48 -10.86 8.69 -1.49
C ARG A 48 -10.67 8.14 -2.91
N SER A 49 -9.49 7.65 -3.29
CA SER A 49 -9.30 7.00 -4.60
C SER A 49 -10.01 5.65 -4.71
N TYR A 50 -10.32 4.99 -3.58
CA TYR A 50 -11.11 3.75 -3.56
C TYR A 50 -12.60 3.96 -3.83
N ASN A 51 -13.08 5.20 -3.72
CA ASN A 51 -14.49 5.62 -3.76
C ASN A 51 -15.39 5.04 -2.66
N ARG A 52 -15.02 3.92 -2.01
CA ARG A 52 -15.78 3.24 -0.95
C ARG A 52 -14.87 2.41 -0.06
N PRO A 53 -15.32 2.04 1.16
CA PRO A 53 -14.65 1.02 1.96
C PRO A 53 -14.42 -0.25 1.14
N LEU A 54 -13.22 -0.83 1.22
CA LEU A 54 -12.90 -2.04 0.48
C LEU A 54 -13.53 -3.26 1.19
N PRO A 55 -14.46 -3.99 0.55
CA PRO A 55 -15.22 -5.05 1.20
C PRO A 55 -14.35 -6.24 1.61
N GLY A 56 -14.70 -6.91 2.70
CA GLY A 56 -13.92 -8.06 3.23
C GLY A 56 -12.60 -7.64 3.92
N ARG A 57 -12.43 -6.35 4.22
CA ARG A 57 -11.29 -5.78 4.92
C ARG A 57 -11.77 -4.86 6.03
N GLU A 58 -11.04 -4.82 7.13
CA GLU A 58 -11.19 -3.74 8.09
C GLU A 58 -10.46 -2.51 7.55
N ASN A 59 -11.19 -1.40 7.39
CA ASN A 59 -10.65 -0.21 6.78
C ASN A 59 -10.35 0.84 7.86
N ILE A 60 -9.07 1.17 8.00
CA ILE A 60 -8.58 2.28 8.84
C ILE A 60 -8.16 3.44 7.94
N VAL A 61 -8.60 4.65 8.32
CA VAL A 61 -8.14 5.89 7.69
C VAL A 61 -7.44 6.77 8.70
N VAL A 62 -6.22 7.19 8.40
CA VAL A 62 -5.49 8.18 9.20
C VAL A 62 -5.85 9.58 8.71
N SER A 63 -6.60 10.34 9.51
CA SER A 63 -7.04 11.69 9.19
C SER A 63 -7.57 12.44 10.41
N HIS A 64 -7.34 13.75 10.45
CA HIS A 64 -8.06 14.65 11.36
C HIS A 64 -9.50 14.93 10.92
N GLN A 65 -9.84 14.66 9.66
CA GLN A 65 -11.19 14.85 9.16
C GLN A 65 -12.09 13.69 9.62
N THR A 66 -13.38 13.95 9.77
CA THR A 66 -14.36 12.96 10.25
C THR A 66 -15.42 12.63 9.21
N ASP A 67 -15.31 13.20 8.00
CA ASP A 67 -16.21 13.00 6.86
C ASP A 67 -15.95 11.68 6.13
N PHE A 68 -16.02 10.56 6.84
CA PHE A 68 -15.84 9.22 6.27
C PHE A 68 -17.15 8.40 6.33
N PRO A 69 -17.40 7.51 5.34
CA PRO A 69 -18.54 6.59 5.38
C PRO A 69 -18.56 5.73 6.65
N THR A 70 -19.74 5.20 6.99
CA THR A 70 -19.87 4.22 8.06
C THR A 70 -19.06 2.95 7.77
N GLY A 71 -18.60 2.28 8.82
CA GLY A 71 -17.75 1.08 8.70
C GLY A 71 -16.25 1.37 8.48
N ILE A 72 -15.84 2.64 8.53
CA ILE A 72 -14.44 3.07 8.56
C ILE A 72 -14.03 3.43 9.98
N LYS A 73 -12.88 2.92 10.43
CA LYS A 73 -12.24 3.39 11.66
C LYS A 73 -11.31 4.55 11.33
N VAL A 74 -11.63 5.74 11.81
CA VAL A 74 -10.80 6.94 11.61
C VAL A 74 -9.85 7.09 12.80
N ILE A 75 -8.56 7.28 12.52
CA ILE A 75 -7.52 7.51 13.53
C ILE A 75 -6.90 8.90 13.26
N PRO A 76 -6.87 9.80 14.25
CA PRO A 76 -6.49 11.19 14.03
C PRO A 76 -4.97 11.42 13.93
N SER A 77 -4.12 10.46 14.29
CA SER A 77 -2.67 10.65 14.25
C SER A 77 -1.88 9.35 14.07
N ILE A 78 -0.60 9.47 13.73
CA ILE A 78 0.32 8.33 13.59
C ILE A 78 0.63 7.71 14.95
N GLU A 79 0.72 8.51 16.01
CA GLU A 79 0.96 8.05 17.37
C GLU A 79 -0.16 7.11 17.81
N GLN A 80 -1.42 7.54 17.64
CA GLN A 80 -2.57 6.68 17.98
C GLN A 80 -2.67 5.44 17.10
N LEU A 81 -2.25 5.52 15.84
CA LEU A 81 -2.15 4.34 14.98
C LEU A 81 -1.10 3.36 15.52
N CYS A 82 0.07 3.86 15.92
CA CYS A 82 1.13 3.05 16.49
C CYS A 82 0.69 2.40 17.80
N ASP A 83 0.00 3.13 18.68
CA ASP A 83 -0.56 2.59 19.92
C ASP A 83 -1.56 1.45 19.64
N LEU A 84 -2.44 1.64 18.66
CA LEU A 84 -3.38 0.61 18.24
C LEU A 84 -2.67 -0.66 17.75
N ILE A 85 -1.64 -0.50 16.92
CA ILE A 85 -0.85 -1.64 16.40
C ILE A 85 -0.15 -2.36 17.55
N ALA A 86 0.47 -1.61 18.47
CA ALA A 86 1.18 -2.18 19.62
C ALA A 86 0.26 -2.95 20.58
N GLN A 87 -0.99 -2.50 20.72
CA GLN A 87 -2.01 -3.18 21.54
C GLN A 87 -2.54 -4.48 20.90
N ASN A 88 -2.29 -4.70 19.61
CA ASN A 88 -2.82 -5.84 18.86
C ASN A 88 -1.73 -6.49 17.99
N PRO A 89 -0.63 -6.99 18.61
CA PRO A 89 0.57 -7.42 17.88
C PRO A 89 0.31 -8.60 16.92
N ASP A 90 -0.65 -9.46 17.26
CA ASP A 90 -1.03 -10.65 16.48
C ASP A 90 -1.83 -10.33 15.21
N LYS A 91 -2.29 -9.08 15.07
CA LYS A 91 -3.07 -8.65 13.91
C LYS A 91 -2.17 -8.27 12.74
N GLN A 92 -2.65 -8.53 11.52
CA GLN A 92 -1.99 -8.13 10.29
C GLN A 92 -2.52 -6.76 9.81
N TYR A 93 -1.62 -5.78 9.81
CA TYR A 93 -1.89 -4.43 9.34
C TYR A 93 -1.16 -4.19 8.03
N ILE A 94 -1.89 -3.72 7.02
CA ILE A 94 -1.33 -3.47 5.68
C ILE A 94 -1.56 -2.01 5.31
N VAL A 95 -0.49 -1.23 5.26
CA VAL A 95 -0.51 0.15 4.80
C VAL A 95 -0.58 0.15 3.28
N THR A 96 -1.60 0.78 2.73
CA THR A 96 -1.87 0.83 1.28
C THR A 96 -1.54 2.22 0.70
N GLY A 97 -0.82 3.05 1.46
CA GLY A 97 -0.42 4.41 1.10
C GLY A 97 -1.25 5.52 1.77
N GLY A 98 -1.02 6.80 1.48
CA GLY A 98 -0.10 7.30 0.47
C GLY A 98 1.34 7.54 0.96
N ALA A 99 2.15 8.21 0.14
CA ALA A 99 3.58 8.47 0.37
C ALA A 99 3.90 9.00 1.77
N ASN A 100 3.10 9.93 2.30
CA ASN A 100 3.30 10.48 3.64
C ASN A 100 3.11 9.45 4.77
N LEU A 101 2.14 8.53 4.62
CA LEU A 101 1.90 7.47 5.59
C LEU A 101 3.04 6.43 5.54
N PHE A 102 3.47 6.05 4.33
CA PHE A 102 4.65 5.20 4.15
C PHE A 102 5.88 5.84 4.79
N ALA A 103 6.13 7.13 4.55
CA ALA A 103 7.29 7.83 5.09
C ALA A 103 7.30 7.80 6.62
N GLN A 104 6.17 8.04 7.28
CA GLN A 104 6.08 8.08 8.74
C GLN A 104 6.22 6.69 9.38
N LEU A 105 5.85 5.62 8.67
CA LEU A 105 5.85 4.25 9.22
C LEU A 105 7.04 3.39 8.76
N ARG A 106 7.90 3.88 7.84
CA ARG A 106 8.98 3.08 7.21
C ARG A 106 9.99 2.47 8.18
N SER A 107 10.19 3.07 9.36
CA SER A 107 11.08 2.53 10.40
C SER A 107 10.45 1.40 11.22
N LYS A 108 9.15 1.16 11.07
CA LYS A 108 8.36 0.18 11.84
C LYS A 108 7.79 -0.96 10.99
N VAL A 109 7.90 -0.89 9.66
CA VAL A 109 7.31 -1.89 8.75
C VAL A 109 8.13 -3.18 8.76
N ASP A 110 7.47 -4.33 8.90
CA ASP A 110 8.11 -5.65 8.95
C ASP A 110 8.22 -6.29 7.56
N ARG A 111 7.27 -6.01 6.67
CA ARG A 111 7.16 -6.62 5.34
C ARG A 111 6.76 -5.63 4.25
N LEU A 112 7.33 -5.80 3.06
CA LEU A 112 7.02 -4.99 1.89
C LEU A 112 6.46 -5.90 0.78
N TYR A 113 5.27 -5.56 0.28
CA TYR A 113 4.70 -6.14 -0.94
C TYR A 113 4.81 -5.07 -2.04
N ARG A 114 5.76 -5.23 -2.95
CA ARG A 114 6.02 -4.27 -4.03
C ARG A 114 5.65 -4.90 -5.36
N THR A 115 4.80 -4.22 -6.14
CA THR A 115 4.67 -4.49 -7.57
C THR A 115 5.57 -3.52 -8.32
N LYS A 116 6.66 -4.02 -8.93
CA LYS A 116 7.57 -3.21 -9.74
C LYS A 116 7.14 -3.26 -11.20
N ILE A 117 6.72 -2.14 -11.77
CA ILE A 117 6.27 -2.02 -13.16
C ILE A 117 7.43 -1.53 -14.02
N GLU A 118 7.77 -2.27 -15.08
CA GLU A 118 8.83 -1.95 -16.04
C GLU A 118 8.30 -0.98 -17.12
N ALA A 119 7.81 0.16 -16.67
CA ALA A 119 7.38 1.26 -17.51
C ALA A 119 7.63 2.58 -16.78
N GLU A 120 7.55 3.68 -17.52
CA GLU A 120 7.69 5.03 -16.98
C GLU A 120 6.40 5.81 -17.24
N PHE A 121 5.90 6.49 -16.22
CA PHE A 121 4.71 7.33 -16.31
C PHE A 121 5.01 8.75 -15.81
N SER A 122 4.08 9.67 -16.05
CA SER A 122 4.14 11.02 -15.49
C SER A 122 3.21 11.13 -14.28
N GLY A 123 3.70 11.74 -13.20
CA GLY A 123 2.92 11.96 -11.99
C GLY A 123 3.64 12.80 -10.95
N ASP A 124 3.02 12.89 -9.77
CA ASP A 124 3.37 13.85 -8.71
C ASP A 124 3.71 13.18 -7.37
N THR A 125 3.47 11.87 -7.25
CA THR A 125 3.59 11.15 -5.99
C THR A 125 4.54 9.98 -6.15
N TYR A 126 5.64 10.00 -5.39
CA TYR A 126 6.69 8.98 -5.43
C TYR A 126 6.78 8.23 -4.10
N MET A 127 7.24 6.99 -4.15
CA MET A 127 7.51 6.20 -2.96
C MET A 127 8.67 6.86 -2.17
N PRO A 128 8.52 7.12 -0.85
CA PRO A 128 9.64 7.56 -0.03
C PRO A 128 10.75 6.51 -0.05
N ALA A 129 12.01 6.96 0.02
CA ALA A 129 13.17 6.08 0.04
C ALA A 129 13.06 5.01 1.14
N ILE A 130 13.20 3.75 0.73
CA ILE A 130 13.27 2.58 1.61
C ILE A 130 14.73 2.12 1.66
N ASP A 131 15.25 1.91 2.86
CA ASP A 131 16.56 1.29 3.05
C ASP A 131 16.44 -0.23 2.91
N TYR A 132 16.62 -0.72 1.69
CA TYR A 132 16.55 -2.16 1.39
C TYR A 132 17.68 -2.97 2.03
N SER A 133 18.72 -2.35 2.61
CA SER A 133 19.76 -3.10 3.34
C SER A 133 19.20 -3.80 4.59
N LEU A 134 18.10 -3.26 5.14
CA LEU A 134 17.37 -3.78 6.29
C LEU A 134 16.42 -4.93 5.94
N PHE A 135 16.30 -5.28 4.66
CA PHE A 135 15.34 -6.27 4.17
C PHE A 135 16.03 -7.36 3.34
N GLU A 136 15.40 -8.52 3.27
CA GLU A 136 15.72 -9.60 2.35
C GLU A 136 14.58 -9.81 1.34
N LEU A 137 14.91 -10.07 0.08
CA LEU A 137 13.92 -10.44 -0.94
C LEU A 137 13.52 -11.90 -0.74
N SER A 138 12.33 -12.16 -0.21
CA SER A 138 11.85 -13.50 0.11
C SER A 138 11.01 -14.12 -1.01
N LYS A 139 10.43 -13.30 -1.90
CA LYS A 139 9.69 -13.77 -3.07
C LYS A 139 9.80 -12.79 -4.24
N SER A 140 9.91 -13.32 -5.45
CA SER A 140 9.84 -12.55 -6.70
C SER A 140 9.12 -13.39 -7.75
N VAL A 141 8.01 -12.86 -8.29
CA VAL A 141 7.18 -13.54 -9.28
C VAL A 141 6.87 -12.59 -10.41
N VAL A 142 7.23 -12.97 -11.64
CA VAL A 142 6.91 -12.21 -12.84
C VAL A 142 5.39 -12.25 -13.05
N GLY A 143 4.79 -11.08 -13.25
CA GLY A 143 3.37 -10.92 -13.52
C GLY A 143 2.99 -11.28 -14.96
N VAL A 144 1.70 -11.38 -15.23
CA VAL A 144 1.19 -11.77 -16.55
C VAL A 144 1.14 -10.55 -17.47
N VAL A 145 1.75 -10.67 -18.65
CA VAL A 145 1.62 -9.68 -19.73
C VAL A 145 0.65 -10.20 -20.78
N ASP A 146 -0.44 -9.48 -20.99
CA ASP A 146 -1.50 -9.83 -21.94
C ASP A 146 -2.23 -8.59 -22.49
N ALA A 147 -3.35 -8.79 -23.19
CA ALA A 147 -4.12 -7.69 -23.78
C ALA A 147 -4.66 -6.67 -22.75
N LYS A 148 -4.85 -7.09 -21.49
CA LYS A 148 -5.33 -6.24 -20.38
C LYS A 148 -4.18 -5.71 -19.52
N ASN A 149 -3.13 -6.49 -19.35
CA ASN A 149 -1.95 -6.20 -18.53
C ASN A 149 -0.76 -5.89 -19.44
N LYS A 150 -0.68 -4.64 -19.90
CA LYS A 150 0.22 -4.26 -21.00
C LYS A 150 1.68 -4.04 -20.60
N TYR A 151 1.94 -3.90 -19.30
CA TYR A 151 3.25 -3.54 -18.78
C TYR A 151 3.89 -4.75 -18.11
N PRO A 152 5.13 -5.13 -18.47
CA PRO A 152 5.89 -6.09 -17.69
C PRO A 152 5.99 -5.61 -16.26
N HIS A 153 5.82 -6.53 -15.31
CA HIS A 153 5.86 -6.20 -13.89
C HIS A 153 6.25 -7.43 -13.08
N THR A 154 6.74 -7.19 -11.87
CA THR A 154 7.14 -8.25 -10.93
C THR A 154 6.53 -7.99 -9.57
N PHE A 155 5.93 -9.02 -8.99
CA PHE A 155 5.48 -9.04 -7.59
C PHE A 155 6.63 -9.47 -6.70
N GLU A 156 7.10 -8.57 -5.86
CA GLU A 156 8.19 -8.79 -4.93
C GLU A 156 7.69 -8.73 -3.49
N VAL A 157 8.22 -9.61 -2.65
CA VAL A 157 8.00 -9.59 -1.20
C VAL A 157 9.36 -9.47 -0.54
N PHE A 158 9.48 -8.47 0.34
CA PHE A 158 10.64 -8.29 1.18
C PHE A 158 10.27 -8.44 2.64
N ASP A 159 11.10 -9.14 3.39
CA ASP A 159 10.98 -9.32 4.83
C ASP A 159 12.10 -8.56 5.54
N ARG A 160 11.80 -7.89 6.65
CA ARG A 160 12.82 -7.21 7.45
C ARG A 160 13.72 -8.28 8.09
N LYS A 161 15.04 -8.03 8.04
CA LYS A 161 16.08 -8.86 8.68
C LYS A 161 16.03 -8.80 10.20
#